data_AF-A0A955DCQ9-F1
#
_entry.id   AF-A0A955DCQ9-F1
#
_cell.length_a   1.000
_cell.length_b   1.000
_cell.length_c   1.000
_cell.angle_alpha   90.00
_cell.angle_beta   90.00
_cell.angle_gamma   90.00
#
_symmetry.space_group_name_H-M   'P 1'
#
loop_
_entity.id
_entity.type
_entity.pdbx_description
1 polymer ?
#
loop_
_entity_poly.entity_id
_entity_poly.type
_entity_poly.pdbx_seq_one_letter_code
_entity_poly.pdbx_strand_id
1 'polypeptide(L)'
;MDDRRVDSLAWPALLAHWMDVARASLALPDDDAGDRWRASVTPLITLQAVTFALGDLARVPPDGRPFARDQADVLVSGAASRLDAAWRGATMPESLLEIAADARLALLAALYAGTVELVWPGPEPMEMPAIEVAASQGTVAVMMPGTRVMAGEPVAWFNEHPAVDIPGCLASETAMPRQVYRQIDADGRVTGDVVAPVEGELPPGLPLLVPLVRDGVPIGTFPMSASEWRAIQARSMPEGAIPVDHRAPTPDDGA
;
A
#
# COMPACT_ATOMS: atom_id res chain seq x y z
N MET A 1 4.22 -11.01 25.84
CA MET A 1 4.28 -9.82 26.73
C MET A 1 3.37 -8.80 26.08
N ASP A 2 2.45 -8.24 26.85
CA ASP A 2 1.17 -7.64 26.42
C ASP A 2 1.34 -6.42 25.49
N ASP A 3 1.18 -6.63 24.18
CA ASP A 3 1.27 -5.62 23.10
C ASP A 3 0.37 -4.40 23.39
N ARG A 4 -0.81 -4.66 23.97
CA ARG A 4 -1.77 -3.63 24.36
C ARG A 4 -1.28 -2.71 25.49
N ARG A 5 -0.34 -3.16 26.34
CA ARG A 5 0.25 -2.31 27.38
C ARG A 5 1.30 -1.35 26.80
N VAL A 6 2.04 -1.80 25.80
CA VAL A 6 3.03 -0.95 25.10
C VAL A 6 2.30 0.17 24.35
N ASP A 7 1.24 -0.17 23.62
CA ASP A 7 0.36 0.81 22.96
C ASP A 7 -0.26 1.81 23.94
N SER A 8 -0.70 1.35 25.11
CA SER A 8 -1.35 2.21 26.11
C SER A 8 -0.41 3.27 26.72
N LEU A 9 0.91 3.05 26.68
CA LEU A 9 1.91 3.99 27.21
C LEU A 9 2.59 4.81 26.09
N ALA A 10 2.63 4.29 24.86
CA ALA A 10 3.22 4.97 23.71
C ALA A 10 2.45 6.25 23.34
N TRP A 11 1.12 6.19 23.28
CA TRP A 11 0.28 7.34 22.92
C TRP A 11 0.36 8.50 23.93
N PRO A 12 0.26 8.28 25.25
CA PRO A 12 0.47 9.35 26.23
C PRO A 12 1.88 9.93 26.20
N ALA A 13 2.92 9.11 25.98
CA ALA A 13 4.30 9.58 25.89
C ALA A 13 4.53 10.46 24.66
N LEU A 14 3.97 10.08 23.51
CA LEU A 14 4.01 10.87 22.28
C LEU A 14 3.26 12.19 22.44
N LEU A 15 2.07 12.18 23.04
CA LEU A 15 1.32 13.41 23.33
C LEU A 15 2.08 14.31 24.30
N ALA A 16 2.70 13.75 25.34
CA ALA A 16 3.53 14.49 26.28
C ALA A 16 4.71 15.17 25.57
N HIS A 17 5.40 14.43 24.69
CA HIS A 17 6.47 14.99 23.86
C HIS A 17 6.00 16.20 23.03
N TRP A 18 4.85 16.11 22.37
CA TRP A 18 4.32 17.23 21.58
C TRP A 18 3.88 18.42 22.42
N MET A 19 3.32 18.18 23.61
CA MET A 19 3.00 19.25 24.56
C MET A 19 4.27 19.95 25.05
N ASP A 20 5.36 19.21 25.26
CA ASP A 20 6.65 19.77 25.67
C ASP A 20 7.29 20.59 24.53
N VAL A 21 7.23 20.11 23.28
CA VAL A 21 7.68 20.87 22.09
C VAL A 21 6.87 22.17 21.95
N ALA A 22 5.54 22.10 22.08
CA ALA A 22 4.69 23.28 22.02
C ALA A 22 5.03 24.28 23.13
N ARG A 23 5.28 23.81 24.36
CA ARG A 23 5.69 24.66 25.48
C ARG A 23 7.07 25.26 25.28
N ALA A 24 8.04 24.48 24.80
CA ALA A 24 9.39 24.95 24.53
C ALA A 24 9.43 26.04 23.44
N SER A 25 8.53 25.96 22.46
CA SER A 25 8.44 26.97 21.39
C SER A 25 8.11 28.38 21.90
N LEU A 26 7.43 28.50 23.04
CA LEU A 26 7.11 29.79 23.68
C LEU A 26 8.34 30.46 24.28
N ALA A 27 9.41 29.71 24.53
CA ALA A 27 10.66 30.22 25.09
C ALA A 27 11.73 30.55 24.03
N LEU A 28 11.39 30.41 22.73
CA LEU A 28 12.29 30.74 21.63
C LEU A 28 12.59 32.25 21.59
N PRO A 29 13.78 32.67 21.15
CA PRO A 29 14.12 34.09 20.99
C PRO A 29 13.11 34.83 20.11
N ASP A 30 12.92 36.13 20.36
CA ASP A 30 12.11 37.03 19.52
C ASP A 30 12.94 37.52 18.33
N ASP A 31 13.36 36.60 17.47
CA ASP A 31 14.04 36.87 16.20
C ASP A 31 13.39 36.10 15.03
N ASP A 32 13.81 36.42 13.81
CA ASP A 32 13.28 35.79 12.59
C ASP A 32 13.40 34.26 12.63
N ALA A 33 14.45 33.70 13.24
CA ALA A 33 14.63 32.26 13.31
C ALA A 33 13.66 31.62 14.32
N GLY A 34 13.48 32.24 15.49
CA GLY A 34 12.51 31.85 16.50
C GLY A 34 11.08 31.91 15.99
N ASP A 35 10.74 32.94 15.21
CA ASP A 35 9.41 33.07 14.59
C ASP A 35 9.11 31.96 13.60
N ARG A 36 10.09 31.57 12.76
CA ARG A 36 9.93 30.42 11.84
C ARG A 36 9.69 29.12 12.58
N TRP A 37 10.45 28.89 13.65
CA TRP A 37 10.29 27.70 14.48
C TRP A 37 8.92 27.67 15.18
N ARG A 38 8.50 28.79 15.79
CA ARG A 38 7.14 28.92 16.36
C ARG A 38 6.06 28.64 15.33
N ALA A 39 6.18 29.20 14.13
CA ALA A 39 5.23 28.98 13.03
C ALA A 39 5.21 27.52 12.53
N SER A 40 6.28 26.76 12.75
CA SER A 40 6.41 25.36 12.31
C SER A 40 5.76 24.35 13.28
N VAL A 41 5.52 24.71 14.54
CA VAL A 41 5.03 23.78 15.58
C VAL A 41 3.69 23.15 15.21
N THR A 42 2.68 23.95 14.85
CA THR A 42 1.36 23.42 14.52
C THR A 42 1.36 22.55 13.26
N PRO A 43 1.98 22.95 12.13
CA PRO A 43 2.15 22.08 10.98
C PRO A 43 2.85 20.76 11.31
N LEU A 44 3.92 20.81 12.12
CA LEU A 44 4.68 19.63 12.51
C LEU A 44 3.82 18.64 13.29
N ILE A 45 3.12 19.11 14.33
CA ILE A 45 2.20 18.29 15.11
C ILE A 45 1.11 17.69 14.20
N THR A 46 0.61 18.49 13.25
CA THR A 46 -0.43 18.02 12.29
C THR A 46 0.10 16.88 11.43
N LEU A 47 1.29 17.02 10.84
CA LEU A 47 1.88 16.02 9.97
C LEU A 47 2.06 14.69 10.71
N GLN A 48 2.70 14.72 11.89
CA GLN A 48 2.90 13.49 12.66
C GLN A 48 1.60 12.89 13.18
N ALA A 49 0.66 13.69 13.67
CA ALA A 49 -0.64 13.18 14.10
C ALA A 49 -1.36 12.45 12.97
N VAL A 50 -1.32 13.00 11.75
CA VAL A 50 -1.89 12.36 10.56
C VAL A 50 -1.11 11.10 10.19
N THR A 51 0.23 11.12 10.18
CA THR A 51 1.06 9.92 9.94
C THR A 51 0.66 8.76 10.85
N PHE A 52 0.55 9.00 12.16
CA PHE A 52 0.16 7.94 13.09
C PHE A 52 -1.30 7.50 12.89
N ALA A 53 -2.22 8.43 12.67
CA ALA A 53 -3.63 8.10 12.43
C ALA A 53 -3.82 7.25 11.16
N LEU A 54 -3.04 7.52 10.11
CA LEU A 54 -3.07 6.73 8.87
C LEU A 54 -2.55 5.30 9.07
N GLY A 55 -1.60 5.08 9.98
CA GLY A 55 -1.16 3.73 10.37
C GLY A 55 -2.27 2.87 10.98
N ASP A 56 -3.26 3.50 11.62
CA ASP A 56 -4.43 2.84 12.22
C ASP A 56 -5.65 2.80 11.27
N LEU A 57 -5.54 3.29 10.03
CA LEU A 57 -6.70 3.48 9.14
C LEU A 57 -7.48 2.19 8.87
N ALA A 58 -6.82 1.02 8.88
CA ALA A 58 -7.48 -0.27 8.71
C ALA A 58 -8.55 -0.56 9.79
N ARG A 59 -8.47 0.10 10.95
CA ARG A 59 -9.43 -0.03 12.06
C ARG A 59 -10.71 0.78 11.85
N VAL A 60 -10.70 1.75 10.92
CA VAL A 60 -11.88 2.49 10.52
C VAL A 60 -12.76 1.57 9.65
N PRO A 61 -14.11 1.61 9.80
CA PRO A 61 -15.00 0.86 8.92
C PRO A 61 -14.73 1.18 7.44
N PRO A 62 -14.79 0.18 6.52
CA PRO A 62 -14.42 0.35 5.12
C PRO A 62 -15.02 1.60 4.45
N ASP A 63 -16.32 1.84 4.64
CA ASP A 63 -17.04 2.96 4.03
C ASP A 63 -16.56 4.34 4.49
N GLY A 64 -15.91 4.42 5.66
CA GLY A 64 -15.37 5.67 6.22
C GLY A 64 -13.91 5.96 5.82
N ARG A 65 -13.20 4.97 5.29
CA ARG A 65 -11.77 5.09 4.96
C ARG A 65 -11.49 6.05 3.80
N PRO A 66 -12.25 6.07 2.68
CA PRO A 66 -12.03 7.07 1.62
C PRO A 66 -12.09 8.51 2.13
N PHE A 67 -13.13 8.83 2.91
CA PHE A 67 -13.28 10.17 3.48
C PHE A 67 -12.14 10.52 4.45
N ALA A 68 -11.70 9.56 5.27
CA ALA A 68 -10.56 9.78 6.17
C ALA A 68 -9.25 10.02 5.41
N ARG A 69 -9.02 9.31 4.28
CA ARG A 69 -7.87 9.53 3.38
C ARG A 69 -7.92 10.93 2.76
N ASP A 70 -9.06 11.34 2.23
CA ASP A 70 -9.24 12.67 1.64
C ASP A 70 -9.00 13.78 2.68
N GLN A 71 -9.51 13.60 3.90
CA GLN A 71 -9.28 14.54 4.99
C GLN A 71 -7.79 14.61 5.37
N ALA A 72 -7.11 13.47 5.44
CA ALA A 72 -5.70 13.40 5.72
C ALA A 72 -4.87 14.11 4.64
N ASP A 73 -5.19 13.93 3.35
CA ASP A 73 -4.51 14.60 2.24
C ASP A 73 -4.61 16.12 2.34
N VAL A 74 -5.81 16.65 2.62
CA VAL A 74 -6.02 18.09 2.85
C VAL A 74 -5.20 18.60 4.04
N LEU A 75 -5.14 17.85 5.14
CA LEU A 75 -4.38 18.22 6.33
C LEU A 75 -2.88 18.23 6.07
N VAL A 76 -2.34 17.20 5.41
CA VAL A 76 -0.92 17.10 5.05
C VAL A 76 -0.53 18.21 4.08
N SER A 77 -1.29 18.40 3.01
CA SER A 77 -1.07 19.45 2.01
C SER A 77 -1.11 20.85 2.64
N GLY A 78 -2.08 21.08 3.53
CA GLY A 78 -2.22 22.33 4.26
C GLY A 78 -1.06 22.59 5.23
N ALA A 79 -0.61 21.57 5.96
CA ALA A 79 0.53 21.67 6.86
C ALA A 79 1.85 21.91 6.11
N ALA A 80 2.10 21.17 5.04
CA ALA A 80 3.28 21.35 4.19
C ALA A 80 3.35 22.77 3.59
N SER A 81 2.22 23.31 3.13
CA SER A 81 2.14 24.68 2.60
C SER A 81 2.48 25.74 3.66
N ARG A 82 2.09 25.51 4.93
CA ARG A 82 2.43 26.42 6.04
C ARG A 82 3.91 26.34 6.40
N LEU A 83 4.52 25.16 6.33
CA LEU A 83 5.97 25.01 6.51
C LEU A 83 6.75 25.75 5.41
N ASP A 84 6.36 25.59 4.15
CA ASP A 84 6.97 26.34 3.03
C ASP A 84 6.88 27.86 3.26
N ALA A 85 5.70 28.34 3.67
CA ALA A 85 5.50 29.75 3.96
C ALA A 85 6.39 30.25 5.11
N ALA A 86 6.50 29.47 6.21
CA ALA A 86 7.34 29.82 7.35
C ALA A 86 8.82 29.89 6.96
N TRP A 87 9.30 28.98 6.13
CA TRP A 87 10.72 28.90 5.76
C TRP A 87 11.06 29.60 4.44
N ARG A 88 10.13 30.36 3.87
CA ARG A 88 10.33 31.07 2.60
C ARG A 88 11.55 32.00 2.67
N GLY A 89 12.46 31.84 1.72
CA GLY A 89 13.69 32.63 1.65
C GLY A 89 14.78 32.21 2.65
N ALA A 90 14.58 31.09 3.37
CA ALA A 90 15.56 30.47 4.24
C ALA A 90 15.66 28.97 3.94
N THR A 91 16.74 28.34 4.41
CA THR A 91 16.88 26.88 4.33
C THR A 91 15.99 26.23 5.38
N MET A 92 15.04 25.39 4.95
CA MET A 92 14.25 24.58 5.86
C MET A 92 15.13 23.48 6.49
N PRO A 93 15.04 23.24 7.81
CA PRO A 93 15.71 22.14 8.46
C PRO A 93 15.32 20.79 7.86
N GLU A 94 16.30 19.90 7.71
CA GLU A 94 16.14 18.56 7.14
C GLU A 94 15.07 17.75 7.87
N SER A 95 15.05 17.80 9.20
CA SER A 95 14.03 17.09 10.01
C SER A 95 12.58 17.51 9.71
N LEU A 96 12.33 18.75 9.26
CA LEU A 96 11.00 19.17 8.84
C LEU A 96 10.64 18.61 7.45
N LEU A 97 11.64 18.49 6.58
CA LEU A 97 11.48 17.88 5.27
C LEU A 97 11.19 16.37 5.41
N GLU A 98 11.92 15.69 6.29
CA GLU A 98 11.70 14.28 6.65
C GLU A 98 10.28 14.06 7.16
N ILE A 99 9.83 14.82 8.17
CA ILE A 99 8.47 14.68 8.71
C ILE A 99 7.39 14.90 7.63
N ALA A 100 7.60 15.87 6.74
CA ALA A 100 6.68 16.10 5.63
C ALA A 100 6.73 14.98 4.58
N ALA A 101 7.88 14.35 4.37
CA ALA A 101 8.04 13.18 3.51
C ALA A 101 7.33 11.95 4.11
N ASP A 102 7.54 11.68 5.40
CA ASP A 102 6.91 10.58 6.13
C ASP A 102 5.38 10.66 6.06
N ALA A 103 4.81 11.86 6.24
CA ALA A 103 3.37 12.06 6.13
C ALA A 103 2.82 11.77 4.72
N ARG A 104 3.60 12.08 3.67
CA ARG A 104 3.24 11.74 2.28
C ARG A 104 3.37 10.25 2.01
N LEU A 105 4.41 9.60 2.52
CA LEU A 105 4.58 8.15 2.42
C LEU A 105 3.45 7.42 3.14
N ALA A 106 3.04 7.89 4.32
CA ALA A 106 1.89 7.34 5.04
C ALA A 106 0.58 7.49 4.26
N LEU A 107 0.37 8.60 3.53
CA LEU A 107 -0.78 8.77 2.64
C LEU A 107 -0.79 7.76 1.48
N LEU A 108 0.38 7.50 0.88
CA LEU A 108 0.51 6.50 -0.17
C LEU A 108 0.22 5.09 0.37
N ALA A 109 0.81 4.73 1.51
CA ALA A 109 0.55 3.45 2.17
C ALA A 109 -0.92 3.28 2.57
N ALA A 110 -1.58 4.36 2.98
CA ALA A 110 -2.99 4.35 3.36
C ALA A 110 -3.93 3.95 2.22
N LEU A 111 -3.52 4.09 0.95
CA LEU A 111 -4.27 3.57 -0.20
C LEU A 111 -4.54 2.07 -0.10
N TYR A 112 -3.71 1.33 0.62
CA TYR A 112 -3.80 -0.11 0.80
C TYR A 112 -4.35 -0.50 2.19
N ALA A 113 -4.88 0.44 2.95
CA ALA A 113 -5.39 0.16 4.30
C ALA A 113 -6.52 -0.88 4.31
N GLY A 114 -6.30 -1.95 5.06
CA GLY A 114 -7.22 -3.08 5.17
C GLY A 114 -7.37 -3.88 3.87
N THR A 115 -6.27 -3.98 3.11
CA THR A 115 -6.17 -4.89 1.97
C THR A 115 -6.25 -6.34 2.44
N VAL A 116 -7.04 -7.12 1.72
CA VAL A 116 -7.09 -8.57 1.84
C VAL A 116 -6.51 -9.18 0.57
N GLU A 117 -5.59 -10.10 0.71
CA GLU A 117 -5.08 -10.95 -0.36
C GLU A 117 -5.72 -12.33 -0.30
N LEU A 118 -6.02 -12.89 -1.48
CA LEU A 118 -6.34 -14.30 -1.65
C LEU A 118 -5.11 -15.01 -2.19
N VAL A 119 -4.61 -16.02 -1.47
CA VAL A 119 -3.41 -16.78 -1.82
C VAL A 119 -3.78 -18.23 -2.07
N TRP A 120 -3.21 -18.84 -3.11
CA TRP A 120 -3.35 -20.28 -3.36
C TRP A 120 -2.41 -21.08 -2.44
N PRO A 121 -2.92 -21.88 -1.47
CA PRO A 121 -2.08 -22.63 -0.55
C PRO A 121 -1.74 -24.05 -1.04
N GLY A 122 -2.36 -24.50 -2.14
CA GLY A 122 -2.32 -25.90 -2.55
C GLY A 122 -0.95 -26.32 -3.11
N PRO A 123 -0.58 -27.60 -2.95
CA PRO A 123 0.74 -28.08 -3.35
C PRO A 123 0.93 -28.19 -4.87
N GLU A 124 -0.17 -28.31 -5.61
CA GLU A 124 -0.19 -28.43 -7.06
C GLU A 124 -0.66 -27.12 -7.71
N PRO A 125 -0.21 -26.80 -8.93
CA PRO A 125 -0.70 -25.63 -9.64
C PRO A 125 -2.22 -25.67 -9.82
N MET A 126 -2.89 -24.57 -9.49
CA MET A 126 -4.31 -24.40 -9.72
C MET A 126 -4.53 -23.72 -11.07
N GLU A 127 -5.64 -24.03 -11.74
CA GLU A 127 -6.13 -23.16 -12.80
C GLU A 127 -7.10 -22.13 -12.21
N MET A 128 -6.81 -20.85 -12.42
CA MET A 128 -7.64 -19.74 -11.97
C MET A 128 -9.07 -19.88 -12.54
N PRO A 129 -10.10 -20.02 -11.70
CA PRO A 129 -11.46 -20.20 -12.17
C PRO A 129 -12.02 -18.93 -12.81
N ALA A 130 -13.14 -19.08 -13.52
CA ALA A 130 -13.95 -17.93 -13.90
C ALA A 130 -14.51 -17.26 -12.64
N ILE A 131 -14.48 -15.93 -12.62
CA ILE A 131 -14.98 -15.11 -11.52
C ILE A 131 -15.83 -13.98 -12.07
N GLU A 132 -16.80 -13.56 -11.27
CA GLU A 132 -17.55 -12.34 -11.52
C GLU A 132 -17.12 -11.30 -10.51
N VAL A 133 -16.65 -10.16 -11.00
CA VAL A 133 -16.26 -9.01 -10.19
C VAL A 133 -17.25 -7.90 -10.49
N ALA A 134 -18.13 -7.62 -9.53
CA ALA A 134 -19.11 -6.56 -9.65
C ALA A 134 -18.45 -5.20 -9.39
N ALA A 135 -18.64 -4.24 -10.31
CA ALA A 135 -18.27 -2.86 -10.05
C ALA A 135 -19.17 -2.29 -8.94
N SER A 136 -18.60 -2.12 -7.75
CA SER A 136 -19.34 -1.67 -6.58
C SER A 136 -18.58 -0.54 -5.89
N GLN A 137 -17.73 -0.88 -4.93
CA GLN A 137 -16.94 0.03 -4.11
C GLN A 137 -15.52 -0.53 -3.94
N GLY A 138 -14.57 0.33 -3.57
CA GLY A 138 -13.19 -0.07 -3.31
C GLY A 138 -12.41 -0.51 -4.55
N THR A 139 -11.25 -1.12 -4.31
CA THR A 139 -10.33 -1.55 -5.37
C THR A 139 -10.20 -3.06 -5.36
N VAL A 140 -10.09 -3.65 -6.55
CA VAL A 140 -9.87 -5.10 -6.73
C VAL A 140 -8.98 -5.35 -7.94
N ALA A 141 -7.97 -6.19 -7.74
CA ALA A 141 -7.17 -6.77 -8.79
C ALA A 141 -7.22 -8.29 -8.70
N VAL A 142 -7.33 -8.95 -9.85
CA VAL A 142 -7.44 -10.41 -9.91
C VAL A 142 -6.65 -10.97 -11.06
N MET A 143 -6.08 -12.16 -10.86
CA MET A 143 -5.51 -12.96 -11.94
C MET A 143 -6.56 -13.31 -12.99
N MET A 144 -6.16 -13.29 -14.25
CA MET A 144 -7.02 -13.67 -15.36
C MET A 144 -7.49 -15.14 -15.23
N PRO A 145 -8.78 -15.43 -15.41
CA PRO A 145 -9.27 -16.81 -15.49
C PRO A 145 -8.50 -17.64 -16.55
N GLY A 146 -8.23 -18.91 -16.25
CA GLY A 146 -7.37 -19.77 -17.06
C GLY A 146 -5.88 -19.58 -16.79
N THR A 147 -5.49 -18.69 -15.87
CA THR A 147 -4.10 -18.59 -15.39
C THR A 147 -3.72 -19.83 -14.61
N ARG A 148 -2.56 -20.42 -14.89
CA ARG A 148 -1.97 -21.46 -14.06
C ARG A 148 -1.22 -20.79 -12.90
N VAL A 149 -1.72 -20.98 -11.70
CA VAL A 149 -1.29 -20.36 -10.44
C VAL A 149 -0.40 -21.34 -9.68
N MET A 150 0.76 -20.88 -9.20
CA MET A 150 1.66 -21.67 -8.37
C MET A 150 1.34 -21.54 -6.88
N ALA A 151 1.80 -22.51 -6.09
CA ALA A 151 1.65 -22.49 -4.64
C ALA A 151 2.26 -21.21 -4.04
N GLY A 152 1.52 -20.56 -3.13
CA GLY A 152 1.96 -19.34 -2.44
C GLY A 152 1.71 -18.04 -3.21
N GLU A 153 1.21 -18.09 -4.44
CA GLU A 153 0.92 -16.89 -5.22
C GLU A 153 -0.38 -16.21 -4.77
N PRO A 154 -0.37 -14.87 -4.66
CA PRO A 154 -1.61 -14.11 -4.55
C PRO A 154 -2.36 -14.19 -5.89
N VAL A 155 -3.63 -14.60 -5.85
CA VAL A 155 -4.49 -14.68 -7.04
C VAL A 155 -5.39 -13.46 -7.17
N ALA A 156 -5.66 -12.78 -6.07
CA ALA A 156 -6.43 -11.56 -6.02
C ALA A 156 -6.04 -10.74 -4.81
N TRP A 157 -6.28 -9.44 -4.87
CA TRP A 157 -6.32 -8.60 -3.70
C TRP A 157 -7.41 -7.55 -3.85
N PHE A 158 -7.94 -7.12 -2.72
CA PHE A 158 -8.97 -6.09 -2.69
C PHE A 158 -8.94 -5.30 -1.39
N ASN A 159 -9.38 -4.06 -1.45
CA ASN A 159 -9.62 -3.22 -0.29
C ASN A 159 -10.96 -2.49 -0.47
N GLU A 160 -11.69 -2.32 0.64
CA GLU A 160 -12.99 -1.62 0.65
C GLU A 160 -14.05 -2.21 -0.33
N HIS A 161 -13.76 -3.34 -0.96
CA HIS A 161 -14.58 -4.05 -1.93
C HIS A 161 -15.25 -5.26 -1.25
N PRO A 162 -16.46 -5.67 -1.67
CA PRO A 162 -17.04 -6.94 -1.25
C PRO A 162 -16.05 -8.10 -1.40
N ALA A 163 -16.11 -9.04 -0.46
CA ALA A 163 -15.21 -10.19 -0.49
C ALA A 163 -15.32 -10.93 -1.82
N VAL A 164 -14.17 -11.16 -2.45
CA VAL A 164 -14.06 -12.04 -3.62
C VAL A 164 -13.91 -13.46 -3.10
N ASP A 165 -14.68 -14.41 -3.64
CA ASP A 165 -14.55 -15.82 -3.30
C ASP A 165 -13.88 -16.58 -4.45
N ILE A 166 -12.74 -17.19 -4.17
CA ILE A 166 -12.00 -18.06 -5.10
C ILE A 166 -11.82 -19.40 -4.40
N PRO A 167 -12.46 -20.48 -4.89
CA PRO A 167 -12.42 -21.78 -4.23
C PRO A 167 -11.00 -22.26 -3.93
N GLY A 168 -10.77 -22.62 -2.67
CA GLY A 168 -9.50 -23.17 -2.20
C GLY A 168 -8.41 -22.13 -1.89
N CYS A 169 -8.65 -20.84 -2.13
CA CYS A 169 -7.73 -19.79 -1.72
C CYS A 169 -7.95 -19.36 -0.26
N LEU A 170 -6.88 -18.91 0.40
CA LEU A 170 -6.92 -18.38 1.76
C LEU A 170 -6.90 -16.86 1.72
N ALA A 171 -7.83 -16.25 2.44
CA ALA A 171 -7.84 -14.82 2.67
C ALA A 171 -6.89 -14.45 3.81
N SER A 172 -6.04 -13.45 3.59
CA SER A 172 -5.16 -12.88 4.61
C SER A 172 -5.12 -11.38 4.49
N GLU A 173 -5.21 -10.68 5.62
CA GLU A 173 -4.94 -9.25 5.68
C GLU A 173 -3.46 -8.98 5.42
N THR A 174 -3.17 -7.94 4.64
CA THR A 174 -1.81 -7.47 4.37
C THR A 174 -1.76 -5.95 4.45
N ALA A 175 -0.61 -5.43 4.86
CA ALA A 175 -0.34 -3.99 4.83
C ALA A 175 -0.19 -3.47 3.39
N MET A 176 0.30 -4.31 2.48
CA MET A 176 0.56 -3.95 1.09
C MET A 176 0.29 -5.15 0.18
N PRO A 177 -0.50 -5.02 -0.89
CA PRO A 177 -0.74 -6.11 -1.81
C PRO A 177 0.52 -6.43 -2.63
N ARG A 178 0.53 -7.64 -3.16
CA ARG A 178 1.58 -8.20 -3.99
C ARG A 178 1.06 -8.44 -5.41
N GLN A 179 1.96 -8.29 -6.36
CA GLN A 179 1.81 -8.62 -7.76
C GLN A 179 2.63 -9.87 -8.08
N VAL A 180 2.20 -10.62 -9.10
CA VAL A 180 2.96 -11.74 -9.66
C VAL A 180 3.42 -11.38 -11.07
N TYR A 181 4.72 -11.50 -11.30
CA TYR A 181 5.38 -11.20 -12.57
C TYR A 181 5.92 -12.48 -13.18
N ARG A 182 5.31 -12.90 -14.29
CA ARG A 182 5.72 -14.08 -15.02
C ARG A 182 6.98 -13.82 -15.83
N GLN A 183 8.03 -14.57 -15.52
CA GLN A 183 9.31 -14.50 -16.23
C GLN A 183 9.21 -15.29 -17.53
N ILE A 184 9.58 -14.64 -18.62
CA ILE A 184 9.56 -15.20 -19.96
C ILE A 184 10.95 -15.03 -20.55
N ASP A 185 11.52 -16.11 -21.09
CA ASP A 185 12.80 -16.07 -21.78
C ASP A 185 12.69 -15.47 -23.20
N ALA A 186 13.82 -15.37 -23.88
CA ALA A 186 13.88 -14.82 -25.24
C ALA A 186 13.10 -15.65 -26.28
N ASP A 187 12.82 -16.94 -25.99
CA ASP A 187 12.07 -17.84 -26.85
C ASP A 187 10.56 -17.82 -26.56
N GLY A 188 10.12 -16.97 -25.61
CA GLY A 188 8.71 -16.87 -25.22
C GLY A 188 8.26 -17.99 -24.26
N ARG A 189 9.20 -18.69 -23.62
CA ARG A 189 8.89 -19.74 -22.64
C ARG A 189 8.90 -19.19 -21.23
N VAL A 190 7.99 -19.71 -20.41
CA VAL A 190 7.89 -19.34 -18.99
C VAL A 190 8.99 -20.05 -18.20
N THR A 191 9.78 -19.28 -17.46
CA THR A 191 10.91 -19.79 -16.67
C THR A 191 10.66 -19.78 -15.16
N GLY A 192 9.71 -18.98 -14.70
CA GLY A 192 9.33 -18.86 -13.29
C GLY A 192 8.40 -17.68 -13.07
N ASP A 193 7.94 -17.52 -11.84
CA ASP A 193 7.13 -16.38 -11.40
C ASP A 193 7.87 -15.63 -10.28
N VAL A 194 7.74 -14.29 -10.25
CA VAL A 194 8.29 -13.43 -9.19
C VAL A 194 7.12 -12.75 -8.49
N VAL A 195 6.99 -12.96 -7.19
CA VAL A 195 6.00 -12.27 -6.35
C VAL A 195 6.69 -11.11 -5.65
N ALA A 196 6.20 -9.90 -5.86
CA ALA A 196 6.74 -8.68 -5.26
C ALA A 196 5.61 -7.74 -4.82
N PRO A 197 5.83 -6.83 -3.85
CA PRO A 197 4.84 -5.80 -3.54
C PRO A 197 4.47 -4.95 -4.77
N VAL A 198 3.26 -4.38 -4.76
CA VAL A 198 2.80 -3.51 -5.87
C VAL A 198 3.55 -2.17 -5.93
N GLU A 199 4.12 -1.73 -4.81
CA GLU A 199 4.97 -0.54 -4.71
C GLU A 199 6.44 -0.96 -4.58
N GLY A 200 7.34 -0.15 -5.13
CA GLY A 200 8.79 -0.37 -5.11
C GLY A 200 9.38 -0.74 -6.47
N GLU A 201 10.52 -1.44 -6.46
CA GLU A 201 11.19 -1.86 -7.70
C GLU A 201 10.36 -2.92 -8.43
N LEU A 202 9.91 -2.58 -9.64
CA LEU A 202 9.10 -3.47 -10.47
C LEU A 202 9.97 -4.57 -11.09
N PRO A 203 9.71 -5.86 -10.77
CA PRO A 203 10.37 -6.96 -11.45
C PRO A 203 10.07 -6.94 -12.95
N PRO A 204 11.00 -7.36 -13.82
CA PRO A 204 10.69 -7.61 -15.23
C PRO A 204 9.66 -8.74 -15.35
N GLY A 205 8.98 -8.85 -16.49
CA GLY A 205 8.04 -9.94 -16.78
C GLY A 205 6.61 -9.47 -16.99
N LEU A 206 5.71 -10.42 -17.22
CA LEU A 206 4.29 -10.16 -17.47
C LEU A 206 3.53 -10.10 -16.13
N PRO A 207 2.92 -8.96 -15.75
CA PRO A 207 2.08 -8.91 -14.56
C PRO A 207 0.82 -9.78 -14.75
N LEU A 208 0.49 -10.59 -13.74
CA LEU A 208 -0.61 -11.55 -13.83
C LEU A 208 -1.90 -11.07 -13.16
N LEU A 209 -1.83 -10.24 -12.10
CA LEU A 209 -3.00 -9.61 -11.52
C LEU A 209 -3.37 -8.36 -12.32
N VAL A 210 -4.61 -8.33 -12.78
CA VAL A 210 -5.19 -7.24 -13.56
C VAL A 210 -6.07 -6.40 -12.63
N PRO A 211 -5.80 -5.09 -12.46
CA PRO A 211 -6.73 -4.19 -11.78
C PRO A 211 -8.03 -4.09 -12.58
N LEU A 212 -9.17 -4.40 -11.96
CA LEU A 212 -10.47 -4.39 -12.63
C LEU A 212 -11.30 -3.19 -12.20
N VAL A 213 -11.32 -2.91 -10.89
CA VAL A 213 -12.01 -1.77 -10.29
C VAL A 213 -11.02 -1.02 -9.40
N ARG A 214 -11.07 0.31 -9.46
CA ARG A 214 -10.33 1.22 -8.58
C ARG A 214 -11.31 2.22 -7.97
N ASP A 215 -11.39 2.25 -6.65
CA ASP A 215 -12.27 3.15 -5.89
C ASP A 215 -13.73 3.11 -6.41
N GLY A 216 -14.24 1.92 -6.73
CA GLY A 216 -15.58 1.70 -7.30
C GLY A 216 -15.71 1.96 -8.81
N VAL A 217 -14.66 2.50 -9.46
CA VAL A 217 -14.63 2.80 -10.89
C VAL A 217 -14.03 1.63 -11.68
N PRO A 218 -14.72 1.06 -12.68
CA PRO A 218 -14.12 0.08 -13.59
C PRO A 218 -12.97 0.71 -14.37
N ILE A 219 -11.78 0.10 -14.29
CA ILE A 219 -10.56 0.60 -14.97
C ILE A 219 -9.91 -0.43 -15.90
N GLY A 220 -10.29 -1.71 -15.78
CA GLY A 220 -9.66 -2.78 -16.53
C GLY A 220 -10.63 -3.88 -16.94
N THR A 221 -10.19 -4.65 -17.92
CA THR A 221 -10.88 -5.85 -18.39
C THR A 221 -9.84 -6.90 -18.74
N PHE A 222 -10.28 -8.15 -18.79
CA PHE A 222 -9.44 -9.25 -19.27
C PHE A 222 -9.25 -9.12 -20.79
N PRO A 223 -8.00 -9.04 -21.29
CA PRO A 223 -7.75 -8.76 -22.71
C PRO A 223 -8.17 -9.88 -23.69
N MET A 224 -8.52 -11.06 -23.19
CA MET A 224 -8.94 -12.22 -23.98
C MET A 224 -9.83 -13.15 -23.15
N SER A 225 -10.39 -14.19 -23.79
CA SER A 225 -11.16 -15.19 -23.07
C SER A 225 -10.27 -16.11 -22.22
N ALA A 226 -10.86 -16.71 -21.17
CA ALA A 226 -10.19 -17.69 -20.33
C ALA A 226 -9.63 -18.87 -21.13
N SER A 227 -10.36 -19.33 -22.15
CA SER A 227 -9.93 -20.41 -23.03
C SER A 227 -8.72 -20.05 -23.90
N GLU A 228 -8.69 -18.84 -24.45
CA GLU A 228 -7.57 -18.36 -25.25
C GLU A 228 -6.32 -18.20 -24.38
N TRP A 229 -6.49 -17.63 -23.19
CA TRP A 229 -5.41 -17.47 -22.23
C TRP A 229 -4.83 -18.80 -21.77
N ARG A 230 -5.69 -19.75 -21.38
CA ARG A 230 -5.30 -21.12 -21.04
C ARG A 230 -4.48 -21.77 -22.15
N ALA A 231 -4.90 -21.60 -23.41
CA ALA A 231 -4.19 -22.17 -24.55
C ALA A 231 -2.81 -21.53 -24.76
N ILE A 232 -2.63 -20.24 -24.47
CA ILE A 232 -1.32 -19.57 -24.49
C ILE A 232 -0.42 -20.12 -23.38
N GLN A 233 -0.94 -20.25 -22.16
CA GLN A 233 -0.20 -20.80 -21.03
C GLN A 233 0.27 -22.23 -21.30
N ALA A 234 -0.62 -23.08 -21.81
CA ALA A 234 -0.30 -24.48 -22.12
C ALA A 234 0.82 -24.63 -23.17
N ARG A 235 1.00 -23.66 -24.08
CA ARG A 235 2.07 -23.68 -25.09
C ARG A 235 3.40 -23.15 -24.58
N SER A 236 3.38 -22.27 -23.58
CA SER A 236 4.56 -21.51 -23.12
C SER A 236 5.12 -22.03 -21.80
N MET A 237 4.32 -22.72 -21.00
CA MET A 237 4.72 -23.24 -19.69
C MET A 237 5.22 -24.69 -19.79
N PRO A 238 6.19 -25.08 -18.95
CA PRO A 238 6.53 -26.49 -18.77
C PRO A 238 5.39 -27.26 -18.08
N GLU A 239 5.43 -28.59 -18.20
CA GLU A 239 4.57 -29.47 -17.40
C GLU A 239 4.95 -29.36 -15.91
N GLY A 240 3.95 -29.45 -15.02
CA GLY A 240 4.18 -29.32 -13.57
C GLY A 240 4.38 -27.87 -13.07
N ALA A 241 4.82 -27.74 -11.82
CA ALA A 241 5.06 -26.45 -11.19
C ALA A 241 6.32 -25.76 -11.74
N ILE A 242 6.31 -24.43 -11.72
CA ILE A 242 7.48 -23.60 -12.02
C ILE A 242 8.04 -22.97 -10.73
N PRO A 243 9.31 -22.55 -10.71
CA PRO A 243 9.87 -21.83 -9.58
C PRO A 243 9.11 -20.53 -9.29
N VAL A 244 8.93 -20.21 -8.00
CA VAL A 244 8.37 -18.95 -7.52
C VAL A 244 9.40 -18.27 -6.62
N ASP A 245 9.77 -17.04 -6.96
CA ASP A 245 10.64 -16.19 -6.14
C ASP A 245 9.78 -15.16 -5.38
N HIS A 246 9.82 -15.20 -4.05
CA HIS A 246 9.10 -14.24 -3.20
C HIS A 246 10.06 -13.14 -2.75
N ARG A 247 9.91 -11.95 -3.33
CA ARG A 247 10.67 -10.77 -2.91
C ARG A 247 10.01 -10.14 -1.70
N ALA A 248 10.81 -9.91 -0.67
CA ALA A 248 10.41 -9.07 0.43
C ALA A 248 10.20 -7.63 -0.07
N PRO A 249 9.38 -6.82 0.61
CA PRO A 249 9.46 -5.37 0.46
C PRO A 249 10.91 -4.97 0.68
N THR A 250 11.49 -4.23 -0.28
CA THR A 250 12.78 -3.60 -0.04
C THR A 250 12.61 -2.73 1.20
N PRO A 251 13.39 -2.93 2.27
CA PRO A 251 13.41 -1.93 3.34
C PRO A 251 13.74 -0.60 2.68
N ASP A 252 12.95 0.42 3.00
CA ASP A 252 13.22 1.79 2.56
C ASP A 252 14.66 2.09 3.01
N ASP A 253 15.60 2.17 2.06
CA ASP A 253 16.96 2.60 2.35
C ASP A 253 16.84 4.10 2.68
N GLY A 254 16.55 4.38 3.95
CA GLY A 254 16.51 5.72 4.49
C GLY A 254 17.82 6.42 4.15
N ALA A 255 17.75 7.36 3.21
CA ALA A 255 18.84 8.20 2.75
C ALA A 255 18.33 9.63 2.56
#